data_AF-A0A2H0MIB0-F1
#
_entry.id   AF-A0A2H0MIB0-F1
#
_cell.length_a   1.000
_cell.length_b   1.000
_cell.length_c   1.000
_cell.angle_alpha   90.00
_cell.angle_beta   90.00
_cell.angle_gamma   90.00
#
_symmetry.space_group_name_H-M   'P 1'
#
loop_
_entity.id
_entity.type
_entity.pdbx_description
1 polymer ?
#
loop_
_entity_poly.entity_id
_entity_poly.type
_entity_poly.pdbx_seq_one_letter_code
_entity_poly.pdbx_strand_id
1 'polypeptide(L)'
;MLALLFLALFILPSANLAWAEDDEFTKKLKTDCAAGDGVSCYRVGERYRIIETDNKTALEWYFKACNANDMGGCNSAGILTQMLGKQYSPEWKTAAELFQKACDAKVDRACFNLGSLKYREGRAKAALKYYTLACEMDNKIACENIKKLDK
;
A
#
# COMPACT_ATOMS: atom_id res chain seq x y z
N MET A 1 67.86 13.54 16.93
CA MET A 1 67.06 12.29 16.97
C MET A 1 66.07 12.41 18.11
N LEU A 2 64.86 12.90 17.84
CA LEU A 2 63.60 12.26 18.28
C LEU A 2 62.47 13.02 17.59
N ALA A 3 61.71 12.26 16.80
CA ALA A 3 60.73 12.74 15.86
C ALA A 3 59.46 13.24 16.56
N LEU A 4 58.89 14.30 15.99
CA LEU A 4 57.47 14.64 16.10
C LEU A 4 56.63 13.42 15.76
N LEU A 5 55.83 12.92 16.71
CA LEU A 5 54.71 12.03 16.41
C LEU A 5 53.46 12.66 16.99
N PHE A 6 52.81 13.43 16.11
CA PHE A 6 51.47 13.95 16.29
C PHE A 6 50.51 12.81 16.62
N LEU A 7 49.69 13.05 17.64
CA LEU A 7 48.44 12.35 17.91
C LEU A 7 47.54 12.38 16.67
N ALA A 8 47.63 11.36 15.82
CA ALA A 8 46.58 11.05 14.87
C ALA A 8 45.67 10.00 15.50
N LEU A 9 44.74 10.47 16.34
CA LEU A 9 43.50 9.74 16.59
C LEU A 9 42.82 9.61 15.23
N PHE A 10 42.99 8.46 14.58
CA PHE A 10 42.16 8.03 13.47
C PHE A 10 40.74 7.80 13.99
N ILE A 11 40.02 8.89 14.26
CA ILE A 11 38.57 8.89 14.17
C ILE A 11 38.32 8.97 12.67
N LEU A 12 38.38 7.82 11.99
CA LEU A 12 37.57 7.69 10.79
C LEU A 12 36.15 7.96 11.29
N PRO A 13 35.46 9.04 10.85
CA PRO A 13 34.03 9.03 11.01
C PRO A 13 33.61 7.75 10.31
N SER A 14 32.87 6.89 11.01
CA SER A 14 32.26 5.68 10.45
C SER A 14 31.20 6.11 9.42
N ALA A 15 31.66 6.72 8.33
CA ALA A 15 30.90 7.06 7.14
C ALA A 15 30.79 5.79 6.32
N ASN A 16 30.04 4.83 6.87
CA ASN A 16 29.21 3.84 6.19
C ASN A 16 28.71 2.86 7.24
N LEU A 17 27.64 3.27 7.92
CA LEU A 17 26.49 2.47 8.39
C LEU A 17 25.59 3.41 9.20
N ALA A 18 25.22 4.56 8.60
CA ALA A 18 24.04 5.27 9.07
C ALA A 18 22.86 4.38 8.66
N TRP A 19 22.23 3.73 9.63
CA TRP A 19 20.86 3.29 9.44
C TRP A 19 20.13 4.58 9.09
N ALA A 20 19.64 4.69 7.86
CA ALA A 20 19.06 5.94 7.37
C ALA A 20 17.91 6.32 8.31
N GLU A 21 18.20 7.22 9.25
CA GLU A 21 17.20 7.70 10.17
C GLU A 21 16.10 8.40 9.36
N ASP A 22 14.87 8.34 9.87
CA ASP A 22 13.79 9.09 9.28
C ASP A 22 14.20 10.57 9.20
N ASP A 23 14.12 11.13 8.00
CA ASP A 23 14.20 12.57 7.81
C ASP A 23 13.05 13.27 8.55
N GLU A 24 13.17 14.58 8.76
CA GLU A 24 12.20 15.35 9.55
C GLU A 24 10.77 15.25 8.98
N PHE A 25 10.64 15.16 7.65
CA PHE A 25 9.34 14.99 7.00
C PHE A 25 8.74 13.61 7.30
N THR A 26 9.52 12.54 7.21
CA THR A 26 9.09 11.19 7.56
C THR A 26 8.73 11.08 9.05
N LYS A 27 9.51 11.72 9.93
CA LYS A 27 9.20 11.81 11.37
C LYS A 27 7.84 12.48 11.59
N LYS A 28 7.60 13.62 10.95
CA LYS A 28 6.31 14.33 11.05
C LYS A 28 5.14 13.46 10.59
N LEU A 29 5.25 12.78 9.44
CA LEU A 29 4.19 11.88 8.96
C LEU A 29 3.88 10.75 9.96
N LYS A 30 4.91 10.18 10.59
CA LYS A 30 4.72 9.14 11.62
C LYS A 30 4.00 9.69 12.85
N THR A 31 4.32 10.92 13.28
CA THR A 31 3.63 11.60 14.39
C THR A 31 2.16 11.90 14.05
N ASP A 32 1.89 12.46 12.88
CA ASP A 32 0.52 12.79 12.45
C ASP A 32 -0.33 11.51 12.29
N CYS A 33 0.25 10.45 11.73
CA CYS A 33 -0.39 9.13 11.69
C CYS A 33 -0.74 8.60 13.08
N ALA A 34 0.17 8.74 14.06
CA ALA A 34 -0.09 8.33 15.44
C ALA A 34 -1.22 9.15 16.09
N ALA A 35 -1.45 10.38 15.63
CA ALA A 35 -2.58 11.23 16.02
C ALA A 35 -3.89 10.91 15.27
N GLY A 36 -3.88 9.91 14.38
CA GLY A 36 -5.07 9.45 13.65
C GLY A 36 -5.22 9.98 12.22
N ASP A 37 -4.23 10.71 11.69
CA ASP A 37 -4.25 11.13 10.29
C ASP A 37 -3.94 9.95 9.36
N GLY A 38 -4.99 9.35 8.79
CA GLY A 38 -4.88 8.23 7.87
C GLY A 38 -4.09 8.56 6.60
N VAL A 39 -4.13 9.80 6.11
CA VAL A 39 -3.38 10.22 4.91
C VAL A 39 -1.89 10.16 5.20
N SER A 40 -1.47 10.61 6.39
CA SER A 40 -0.08 10.50 6.81
C SER A 40 0.36 9.05 6.96
N CYS A 41 -0.47 8.17 7.55
CA CYS A 41 -0.18 6.74 7.59
C CYS A 41 0.02 6.15 6.19
N TYR A 42 -0.84 6.52 5.24
CA TYR A 42 -0.77 6.08 3.85
C TYR A 42 0.54 6.52 3.19
N ARG A 43 0.96 7.78 3.40
CA ARG A 43 2.22 8.32 2.86
C ARG A 43 3.46 7.62 3.41
N VAL A 44 3.46 7.28 4.70
CA VAL A 44 4.54 6.44 5.26
C VAL A 44 4.55 5.08 4.59
N GLY A 45 3.38 4.46 4.36
CA GLY A 45 3.27 3.21 3.61
C GLY A 45 3.82 3.30 2.18
N GLU A 46 3.48 4.37 1.43
CA GLU A 46 4.03 4.59 0.08
C GLU A 46 5.55 4.76 0.09
N ARG A 47 6.12 5.44 1.09
CA ARG A 47 7.57 5.56 1.25
C ARG A 47 8.21 4.18 1.35
N TYR A 48 7.73 3.35 2.30
CA TYR A 48 8.22 1.98 2.48
C TYR A 48 8.08 1.15 1.21
N ARG A 49 6.95 1.27 0.50
CA ARG A 49 6.71 0.52 -0.73
C ARG A 49 7.62 0.93 -1.88
N ILE A 50 7.82 2.23 -2.09
CA ILE A 50 8.48 2.77 -3.30
C ILE A 50 9.98 2.99 -3.09
N ILE A 51 10.36 3.62 -1.98
CA ILE A 51 11.73 4.08 -1.73
C ILE A 51 12.52 2.97 -1.04
N GLU A 52 11.98 2.43 0.05
CA GLU A 52 12.67 1.36 0.80
C GLU A 52 12.43 -0.01 0.18
N THR A 53 11.47 -0.14 -0.74
CA THR A 53 11.08 -1.39 -1.39
C THR A 53 10.69 -2.52 -0.41
N ASP A 54 10.19 -2.13 0.77
CA ASP A 54 9.75 -3.03 1.83
C ASP A 54 8.22 -3.12 1.87
N ASN A 55 7.69 -4.09 1.11
CA ASN A 55 6.25 -4.36 1.07
C ASN A 55 5.68 -4.85 2.42
N LYS A 56 6.49 -5.49 3.27
CA LYS A 56 6.01 -5.99 4.55
C LYS A 56 5.70 -4.82 5.48
N THR A 57 6.64 -3.90 5.62
CA THR A 57 6.45 -2.70 6.44
C THR A 57 5.38 -1.79 5.81
N ALA A 58 5.36 -1.64 4.48
CA ALA A 58 4.31 -0.88 3.80
C ALA A 58 2.91 -1.41 4.08
N LEU A 59 2.72 -2.74 4.10
CA LEU A 59 1.44 -3.37 4.41
C LEU A 59 0.96 -2.99 5.82
N GLU A 60 1.84 -3.00 6.82
CA GLU A 60 1.51 -2.59 8.18
C GLU A 60 1.01 -1.13 8.24
N TRP A 61 1.67 -0.22 7.51
CA TRP A 61 1.25 1.19 7.42
C TRP A 61 -0.05 1.39 6.65
N TYR A 62 -0.28 0.63 5.57
CA TYR A 62 -1.55 0.68 4.86
C TYR A 62 -2.72 0.16 5.70
N PHE A 63 -2.52 -0.84 6.55
CA PHE A 63 -3.54 -1.24 7.53
C PHE A 63 -3.83 -0.12 8.54
N LYS A 64 -2.80 0.56 9.06
CA LYS A 64 -3.00 1.74 9.93
C LYS A 64 -3.80 2.84 9.22
N ALA A 65 -3.46 3.15 7.98
CA ALA A 65 -4.18 4.10 7.14
C ALA A 65 -5.65 3.69 6.95
N CYS A 66 -5.90 2.43 6.61
CA CYS A 66 -7.24 1.88 6.44
C CYS A 66 -8.10 1.94 7.72
N ASN A 67 -7.47 1.71 8.88
CA ASN A 67 -8.11 1.81 10.18
C ASN A 67 -8.40 3.26 10.59
N ALA A 68 -7.56 4.20 10.15
CA ALA A 68 -7.75 5.64 10.26
C ALA A 68 -8.64 6.23 9.14
N ASN A 69 -9.44 5.40 8.48
CA ASN A 69 -10.39 5.76 7.42
C ASN A 69 -9.80 6.33 6.12
N ASP A 70 -8.48 6.19 5.88
CA ASP A 70 -7.92 6.42 4.56
C ASP A 70 -8.15 5.19 3.66
N MET A 71 -9.07 5.34 2.71
CA MET A 71 -9.49 4.24 1.84
C MET A 71 -8.47 3.91 0.75
N GLY A 72 -7.53 4.83 0.47
CA GLY A 72 -6.33 4.53 -0.32
C GLY A 72 -5.46 3.48 0.38
N GLY A 73 -5.31 3.63 1.69
CA GLY A 73 -4.72 2.63 2.59
C GLY A 73 -5.42 1.28 2.51
N CYS A 74 -6.75 1.24 2.58
CA CYS A 74 -7.49 -0.03 2.43
C CYS A 74 -7.24 -0.70 1.07
N ASN A 75 -7.28 0.07 -0.02
CA ASN A 75 -6.98 -0.47 -1.35
C ASN A 75 -5.53 -0.98 -1.46
N SER A 76 -4.54 -0.23 -0.98
CA SER A 76 -3.13 -0.65 -1.05
C SER A 76 -2.83 -1.84 -0.13
N ALA A 77 -3.43 -1.89 1.06
CA ALA A 77 -3.38 -3.07 1.93
C ALA A 77 -3.98 -4.29 1.23
N GLY A 78 -5.12 -4.13 0.56
CA GLY A 78 -5.75 -5.20 -0.22
C GLY A 78 -4.85 -5.72 -1.34
N ILE A 79 -4.15 -4.83 -2.06
CA ILE A 79 -3.20 -5.21 -3.12
C ILE A 79 -2.05 -6.04 -2.56
N LEU A 80 -1.40 -5.58 -1.50
CA LEU A 80 -0.28 -6.32 -0.93
C LEU A 80 -0.75 -7.63 -0.28
N THR A 81 -1.92 -7.63 0.38
CA THR A 81 -2.49 -8.82 1.01
C THR A 81 -2.81 -9.90 -0.04
N GLN A 82 -3.43 -9.57 -1.18
CA GLN A 82 -3.71 -10.57 -2.21
C GLN A 82 -2.44 -11.19 -2.80
N MET A 83 -1.31 -10.48 -2.82
CA MET A 83 -0.04 -10.97 -3.34
C MET A 83 0.62 -12.00 -2.42
N LEU A 84 0.30 -11.96 -1.12
CA LEU A 84 0.76 -12.94 -0.14
C LEU A 84 0.00 -14.26 -0.24
N GLY A 85 -1.23 -14.23 -0.77
CA GLY A 85 -2.15 -15.35 -0.83
C GLY A 85 -2.26 -16.02 -2.20
N LYS A 86 -2.77 -17.25 -2.20
CA LYS A 86 -3.31 -17.89 -3.40
C LYS A 86 -4.80 -17.64 -3.49
N GLN A 87 -5.38 -17.86 -4.66
CA GLN A 87 -6.83 -17.75 -4.83
C GLN A 87 -7.57 -18.59 -3.77
N TYR A 88 -8.57 -17.99 -3.13
CA TYR A 88 -9.36 -18.55 -2.01
C TYR A 88 -8.64 -18.74 -0.67
N SER A 89 -7.37 -18.37 -0.53
CA SER A 89 -6.68 -18.40 0.76
C SER A 89 -7.27 -17.38 1.76
N PRO A 90 -6.91 -17.42 3.05
CA PRO A 90 -7.30 -16.40 4.01
C PRO A 90 -6.96 -14.98 3.53
N GLU A 91 -5.75 -14.78 3.01
CA GLU A 91 -5.29 -13.47 2.51
C GLU A 91 -6.12 -13.01 1.30
N TRP A 92 -6.55 -13.94 0.44
CA TRP A 92 -7.47 -13.63 -0.67
C TRP A 92 -8.80 -13.08 -0.17
N LYS A 93 -9.35 -13.67 0.89
CA LYS A 93 -10.60 -13.21 1.51
C LYS A 93 -10.41 -11.86 2.19
N THR A 94 -9.33 -11.69 2.95
CA THR A 94 -8.97 -10.41 3.58
C THR A 94 -8.80 -9.30 2.54
N ALA A 95 -8.14 -9.59 1.41
CA ALA A 95 -8.01 -8.62 0.32
C ALA A 95 -9.38 -8.23 -0.27
N ALA A 96 -10.29 -9.19 -0.44
CA ALA A 96 -11.65 -8.90 -0.91
C ALA A 96 -12.43 -8.00 0.07
N GLU A 97 -12.28 -8.21 1.39
CA GLU A 97 -12.89 -7.36 2.42
C GLU A 97 -12.32 -5.94 2.40
N LEU A 98 -11.00 -5.80 2.28
CA LEU A 98 -10.32 -4.50 2.17
C LEU A 98 -10.75 -3.74 0.91
N PHE A 99 -10.82 -4.42 -0.24
CA PHE A 99 -11.32 -3.81 -1.47
C PHE A 99 -12.80 -3.46 -1.38
N GLN A 100 -13.62 -4.30 -0.73
CA GLN A 100 -15.04 -4.00 -0.52
C GLN A 100 -15.20 -2.72 0.30
N LYS A 101 -14.51 -2.60 1.44
CA LYS A 101 -14.54 -1.39 2.28
C LYS A 101 -14.18 -0.13 1.50
N ALA A 102 -13.09 -0.16 0.72
CA ALA A 102 -12.68 0.98 -0.10
C ALA A 102 -13.63 1.26 -1.27
N CYS A 103 -14.20 0.22 -1.89
CA CYS A 103 -15.17 0.34 -2.97
C CYS A 103 -16.47 1.00 -2.48
N ASP A 104 -16.96 0.61 -1.31
CA ASP A 104 -18.14 1.21 -0.68
C ASP A 104 -17.94 2.70 -0.40
N ALA A 105 -16.69 3.10 -0.11
CA ALA A 105 -16.26 4.48 0.02
C ALA A 105 -15.88 5.17 -1.31
N LYS A 106 -16.33 4.62 -2.45
CA LYS A 106 -16.15 5.20 -3.80
C LYS A 106 -14.71 5.29 -4.28
N VAL A 107 -13.82 4.41 -3.81
CA VAL A 107 -12.50 4.22 -4.44
C VAL A 107 -12.66 3.32 -5.66
N ASP A 108 -12.69 3.92 -6.84
CA ASP A 108 -12.86 3.27 -8.14
C ASP A 108 -11.91 2.08 -8.36
N ARG A 109 -10.62 2.24 -8.05
CA ARG A 109 -9.60 1.20 -8.18
C ARG A 109 -9.88 0.01 -7.26
N ALA A 110 -10.47 0.23 -6.09
CA ALA A 110 -10.83 -0.84 -5.19
C ALA A 110 -12.02 -1.66 -5.71
N CYS A 111 -13.03 -0.99 -6.29
CA CYS A 111 -14.12 -1.68 -6.97
C CYS A 111 -13.60 -2.53 -8.14
N PHE A 112 -12.69 -1.98 -8.95
CA PHE A 112 -12.03 -2.73 -10.02
C PHE A 112 -11.26 -3.95 -9.50
N ASN A 113 -10.47 -3.79 -8.43
CA ASN A 113 -9.71 -4.88 -7.84
C ASN A 113 -10.62 -5.97 -7.28
N LEU A 114 -11.72 -5.61 -6.62
CA LEU A 114 -12.72 -6.56 -6.14
C LEU A 114 -13.39 -7.31 -7.29
N GLY A 115 -13.77 -6.60 -8.37
CA GLY A 115 -14.27 -7.22 -9.60
C GLY A 115 -13.29 -8.22 -10.19
N SER A 116 -12.00 -7.91 -10.18
CA SER A 116 -10.92 -8.80 -10.64
C SER A 116 -10.81 -10.06 -9.78
N LEU A 117 -10.93 -9.94 -8.45
CA LEU A 117 -10.98 -11.12 -7.58
C LEU A 117 -12.20 -11.99 -7.92
N LYS A 118 -13.40 -11.40 -8.04
CA LYS A 118 -14.62 -12.15 -8.37
C LYS A 118 -14.55 -12.81 -9.74
N TYR A 119 -13.92 -12.17 -10.72
CA TYR A 119 -13.73 -12.78 -12.04
C TYR A 119 -12.82 -14.00 -11.95
N ARG A 120 -11.68 -13.89 -11.26
CA ARG A 120 -10.76 -15.03 -11.03
C ARG A 120 -11.44 -16.16 -10.27
N GLU A 121 -12.36 -15.83 -9.35
CA GLU A 121 -13.23 -16.80 -8.68
C GLU A 121 -14.25 -17.50 -9.60
N GLY A 122 -14.30 -17.18 -10.90
CA GLY A 122 -15.32 -17.69 -11.83
C GLY A 122 -16.70 -17.07 -11.63
N ARG A 123 -16.80 -15.97 -10.86
CA ARG A 123 -18.06 -15.33 -10.49
C ARG A 123 -18.31 -14.11 -11.38
N ALA A 124 -18.44 -14.36 -12.69
CA ALA A 124 -18.53 -13.32 -13.72
C ALA A 124 -19.65 -12.28 -13.45
N LYS A 125 -20.85 -12.71 -13.04
CA LYS A 125 -21.94 -11.79 -12.68
C LYS A 125 -21.58 -10.85 -11.52
N ALA A 126 -20.88 -11.37 -10.51
CA ALA A 126 -20.41 -10.55 -9.40
C ALA A 126 -19.29 -9.59 -9.85
N ALA A 127 -18.37 -10.05 -10.70
CA ALA A 127 -17.33 -9.21 -11.28
C ALA A 127 -17.91 -8.03 -12.08
N LEU A 128 -18.91 -8.31 -12.94
CA LEU A 128 -19.59 -7.31 -13.75
C LEU A 128 -20.21 -6.19 -12.89
N LYS A 129 -20.83 -6.54 -11.76
CA LYS A 129 -21.35 -5.56 -10.80
C LYS A 129 -20.26 -4.58 -10.36
N TYR A 130 -19.11 -5.08 -9.91
CA TYR A 130 -18.05 -4.22 -9.38
C TYR A 130 -17.29 -3.46 -10.48
N TYR A 131 -17.12 -4.04 -11.67
CA TYR A 131 -16.59 -3.31 -12.81
C TYR A 131 -17.52 -2.19 -13.25
N THR A 132 -18.85 -2.40 -13.21
CA THR A 132 -19.83 -1.34 -13.51
C THR A 132 -19.70 -0.19 -12.53
N LEU A 133 -19.66 -0.47 -11.22
CA LEU A 133 -19.43 0.55 -10.20
C LEU A 133 -18.12 1.34 -10.41
N ALA A 134 -17.03 0.64 -10.73
CA ALA A 134 -15.76 1.29 -11.05
C ALA A 134 -15.86 2.16 -12.32
N CYS A 135 -16.54 1.67 -13.36
CA CYS A 135 -16.73 2.38 -14.62
C CYS A 135 -17.59 3.66 -14.46
N GLU A 136 -18.63 3.63 -13.63
CA GLU A 136 -19.44 4.80 -13.26
C GLU A 136 -18.61 5.89 -12.55
N MET A 137 -17.44 5.53 -12.01
CA MET A 137 -16.46 6.44 -11.41
C MET A 137 -15.27 6.70 -12.35
N ASP A 138 -15.51 6.65 -13.66
CA ASP A 138 -14.54 6.91 -14.74
C ASP A 138 -13.33 5.97 -14.80
N ASN A 139 -13.39 4.81 -14.14
CA ASN A 139 -12.34 3.79 -14.28
C ASN A 139 -12.40 3.14 -15.66
N LYS A 140 -11.59 3.66 -16.59
CA LYS A 140 -11.55 3.22 -18.00
C LYS A 140 -11.27 1.72 -18.16
N ILE A 141 -10.37 1.17 -17.33
CA ILE A 141 -9.99 -0.25 -17.38
C ILE A 141 -11.20 -1.13 -17.01
N ALA A 142 -11.97 -0.71 -16.00
CA ALA A 142 -13.19 -1.41 -15.64
C ALA A 142 -14.22 -1.38 -16.78
N CYS A 143 -14.45 -0.22 -17.40
CA CYS A 143 -15.35 -0.08 -18.55
C CYS A 143 -14.95 -0.99 -19.73
N GLU A 144 -13.66 -1.15 -19.98
CA GLU A 144 -13.15 -2.06 -21.02
C GLU A 144 -13.36 -3.53 -20.66
N ASN A 145 -13.21 -3.90 -19.38
CA ASN A 145 -13.44 -5.27 -18.93
C ASN A 145 -14.92 -5.67 -19.01
N ILE A 146 -15.86 -4.75 -18.78
CA ILE A 146 -17.30 -4.98 -19.00
C ILE A 146 -17.55 -5.47 -20.43
N LYS A 147 -17.03 -4.74 -21.43
CA LYS A 147 -17.18 -5.07 -22.86
C LYS A 147 -16.64 -6.44 -23.25
N LYS A 148 -15.70 -7.00 -22.47
CA LYS A 148 -15.13 -8.34 -22.70
C LYS A 148 -16.00 -9.44 -22.07
N LEU A 149 -16.76 -9.13 -21.02
CA LEU A 149 -17.59 -10.08 -20.29
C LEU A 149 -19.03 -10.17 -20.82
N ASP A 150 -19.48 -9.13 -21.51
CA ASP A 150 -20.80 -9.07 -22.16
C ASP A 150 -20.81 -9.72 -23.57
N LYS A 151 -19.73 -10.42 -23.97
CA LYS A 151 -19.60 -11.16 -25.23
C LYS A 151 -19.58 -12.66 -24.97
#